data_AF-A0A2T4ZH56-F1
#
_entry.id   AF-A0A2T4ZH56-F1
#
_cell.length_a   1.000
_cell.length_b   1.000
_cell.length_c   1.000
_cell.angle_alpha   90.00
_cell.angle_beta   90.00
_cell.angle_gamma   90.00
#
_symmetry.space_group_name_H-M   'P 1'
#
loop_
_entity.id
_entity.type
_entity.pdbx_description
1 polymer ?
#
loop_
_entity_poly.entity_id
_entity_poly.type
_entity_poly.pdbx_seq_one_letter_code
_entity_poly.pdbx_strand_id
1 'polypeptide(L)'
;MRRFSLLPIACLAGLLALAPVATTPAAAQSGGYSLDMLTEHQRGEVMRRVDSYALLETFLKACGRPPRLEARFRRTAAGCVSPQSMNVLAAEFRRSLARRAGFRWDCVSAGGRRMIARSEEAIARSFADLAQVCRRG
;
A
#
# COMPACT_ATOMS: atom_id res chain seq x y z
N MET A 1 -42.71 -45.88 -32.68
CA MET A 1 -42.46 -45.46 -34.08
C MET A 1 -42.54 -43.93 -34.13
N ARG A 2 -41.89 -43.19 -35.05
CA ARG A 2 -40.94 -43.49 -36.14
C ARG A 2 -39.64 -42.69 -35.81
N ARG A 3 -38.38 -43.02 -36.17
CA ARG A 3 -37.74 -43.77 -37.28
C ARG A 3 -37.80 -43.05 -38.64
N PHE A 4 -36.62 -42.86 -39.23
CA PHE A 4 -36.32 -42.22 -40.54
C PHE A 4 -36.52 -40.68 -40.57
N SER A 5 -35.58 -39.85 -41.06
CA SER A 5 -34.23 -40.00 -41.69
C SER A 5 -33.38 -38.73 -41.37
N LEU A 6 -32.03 -38.71 -41.23
CA LEU A 6 -30.95 -38.77 -42.26
C LEU A 6 -31.22 -37.80 -43.46
N LEU A 7 -30.35 -36.91 -43.97
CA LEU A 7 -28.88 -36.61 -43.97
C LEU A 7 -28.72 -35.18 -44.64
N PRO A 8 -27.58 -34.68 -45.21
CA PRO A 8 -26.14 -34.62 -44.83
C PRO A 8 -25.49 -33.19 -45.00
N ILE A 9 -24.14 -33.10 -44.93
CA ILE A 9 -23.22 -32.03 -45.46
C ILE A 9 -23.24 -30.69 -44.65
N ALA A 10 -22.13 -30.03 -44.31
CA ALA A 10 -20.79 -29.98 -44.91
C ALA A 10 -19.61 -30.04 -43.92
N CYS A 11 -18.51 -30.65 -44.37
CA CYS A 11 -17.18 -30.37 -43.82
C CYS A 11 -16.74 -28.96 -44.20
N LEU A 12 -16.03 -28.27 -43.30
CA LEU A 12 -15.02 -27.29 -43.70
C LEU A 12 -13.88 -27.30 -42.68
N ALA A 13 -12.67 -27.51 -43.19
CA ALA A 13 -11.46 -27.61 -42.39
C ALA A 13 -11.05 -26.24 -41.83
N GLY A 14 -10.57 -26.24 -40.59
CA GLY A 14 -10.10 -25.05 -39.90
C GLY A 14 -8.98 -25.40 -38.93
N LEU A 15 -7.85 -25.91 -39.44
CA LEU A 15 -6.61 -25.84 -38.67
C LEU A 15 -6.29 -24.37 -38.42
N LEU A 16 -6.16 -23.95 -37.16
CA LEU A 16 -5.22 -22.90 -36.76
C LEU A 16 -5.08 -22.79 -35.25
N ALA A 17 -3.82 -22.69 -34.81
CA ALA A 17 -3.37 -22.23 -33.49
C ALA A 17 -3.92 -22.97 -32.25
N LEU A 18 -3.18 -24.01 -31.84
CA LEU A 18 -2.73 -24.10 -30.45
C LEU A 18 -2.04 -22.77 -30.09
N ALA A 19 -2.79 -21.81 -29.57
CA ALA A 19 -2.19 -20.61 -28.99
C ALA A 19 -1.40 -21.07 -27.75
N PRO A 20 -0.07 -20.86 -27.69
CA PRO A 20 0.60 -20.99 -26.41
C PRO A 20 -0.05 -19.96 -25.49
N VAL A 21 -0.55 -20.41 -24.34
CA VAL A 21 -0.80 -19.50 -23.22
C VAL A 21 0.56 -18.93 -22.90
N ALA A 22 0.80 -17.70 -23.38
CA ALA A 22 1.96 -16.94 -23.02
C ALA A 22 1.83 -16.67 -21.53
N THR A 23 2.46 -17.53 -20.72
CA THR A 23 2.71 -17.28 -19.32
C THR A 23 3.41 -15.94 -19.27
N THR A 24 2.68 -14.88 -18.93
CA THR A 24 3.24 -13.53 -18.82
C THR A 24 4.42 -13.69 -17.89
N PRO A 25 5.67 -13.41 -18.32
CA PRO A 25 6.79 -13.50 -17.40
C PRO A 25 6.45 -12.52 -16.28
N ALA A 26 6.27 -13.05 -15.06
CA ALA A 26 6.07 -12.24 -13.89
C ALA A 26 7.26 -11.27 -13.86
N ALA A 27 6.99 -10.00 -14.17
CA ALA A 27 8.05 -9.05 -14.43
C ALA A 27 8.99 -9.09 -13.23
N ALA A 28 10.26 -9.43 -13.47
CA ALA A 28 11.25 -9.54 -12.42
C ALA A 28 11.37 -8.16 -11.77
N GLN A 29 10.67 -7.97 -10.65
CA GLN A 29 10.57 -6.70 -9.97
C GLN A 29 11.97 -6.37 -9.47
N SER A 30 12.61 -5.41 -10.13
CA SER A 30 13.95 -4.95 -9.81
C SER A 30 13.99 -4.36 -8.40
N GLY A 31 14.40 -5.17 -7.43
CA GLY A 31 15.00 -4.74 -6.15
C GLY A 31 14.19 -3.75 -5.30
N GLY A 32 12.90 -3.98 -5.09
CA GLY A 32 12.09 -3.14 -4.18
C GLY A 32 11.43 -3.96 -3.06
N TYR A 33 11.50 -3.49 -1.81
CA TYR A 33 10.72 -4.03 -0.71
C TYR A 33 9.23 -4.01 -1.06
N SER A 34 8.54 -5.14 -0.90
CA SER A 34 7.16 -5.30 -1.35
C SER A 34 6.35 -6.14 -0.37
N LEU A 35 5.05 -5.82 -0.23
CA LEU A 35 4.16 -6.42 0.77
C LEU A 35 3.89 -7.91 0.51
N ASP A 36 3.95 -8.36 -0.74
CA ASP A 36 3.86 -9.78 -1.15
C ASP A 36 5.02 -10.63 -0.65
N MET A 37 6.17 -10.04 -0.31
CA MET A 37 7.27 -10.75 0.37
C MET A 37 7.04 -10.93 1.88
N LEU A 38 5.99 -10.31 2.45
CA LEU A 38 5.67 -10.40 3.87
C LEU A 38 4.67 -11.51 4.15
N THR A 39 4.87 -12.23 5.26
CA THR A 39 3.83 -13.10 5.83
C THR A 39 2.59 -12.29 6.20
N GLU A 40 1.43 -12.94 6.30
CA GLU A 40 0.18 -12.26 6.67
C GLU A 40 0.30 -11.49 7.99
N HIS A 41 0.94 -12.09 9.00
CA HIS A 41 1.25 -11.44 10.27
C HIS A 41 2.10 -10.17 10.09
N GLN A 42 3.21 -10.27 9.34
CA GLN A 42 4.09 -9.12 9.06
C GLN A 42 3.37 -8.00 8.28
N ARG A 43 2.51 -8.37 7.31
CA ARG A 43 1.65 -7.43 6.60
C ARG A 43 0.68 -6.74 7.56
N GLY A 44 0.08 -7.49 8.48
CA GLY A 44 -0.73 -6.97 9.58
C GLY A 44 0.01 -5.90 10.38
N GLU A 45 1.25 -6.18 10.81
CA GLU A 45 2.09 -5.21 11.54
C GLU A 45 2.34 -3.92 10.76
N VAL A 46 2.61 -4.03 9.46
CA VAL A 46 2.78 -2.85 8.60
C VAL A 46 1.48 -2.03 8.54
N MET A 47 0.32 -2.66 8.41
CA MET A 47 -0.96 -1.95 8.39
C MET A 47 -1.28 -1.29 9.76
N ARG A 48 -0.98 -1.96 10.88
CA ARG A 48 -1.12 -1.38 12.22
C ARG A 48 -0.22 -0.15 12.41
N ARG A 49 1.01 -0.18 11.87
CA ARG A 49 1.91 0.99 11.84
C ARG A 49 1.37 2.12 10.97
N VAL A 50 0.84 1.83 9.77
CA VAL A 50 0.21 2.83 8.90
C VAL A 50 -0.96 3.54 9.61
N ASP A 51 -1.84 2.77 10.26
CA ASP A 51 -2.96 3.31 11.04
C ASP A 51 -2.49 4.17 12.23
N SER A 52 -1.39 3.78 12.88
CA SER A 52 -0.74 4.56 13.94
C SER A 52 -0.14 5.88 13.44
N TYR A 53 0.48 5.89 12.24
CA TYR A 53 0.95 7.13 11.62
C TYR A 53 -0.20 8.04 11.17
N ALA A 54 -1.33 7.49 10.71
CA ALA A 54 -2.51 8.28 10.38
C ALA A 54 -3.14 8.96 11.62
N LEU A 55 -3.09 8.29 12.78
CA LEU A 55 -3.43 8.92 14.06
C LEU A 55 -2.53 10.13 14.36
N LEU A 56 -1.20 9.98 14.19
CA LEU A 56 -0.24 11.07 14.39
C LEU A 56 -0.44 12.24 13.40
N GLU A 57 -0.67 11.96 12.11
CA GLU A 57 -0.99 12.99 11.11
C GLU A 57 -2.27 13.74 11.52
N THR A 58 -3.31 13.04 11.96
CA THR A 58 -4.59 13.65 12.37
C THR A 58 -4.40 14.56 13.59
N PHE A 59 -3.72 14.05 14.64
CA PHE A 59 -3.42 14.82 15.86
C PHE A 59 -2.58 16.06 15.56
N LEU A 60 -1.45 15.89 14.88
CA LEU A 60 -0.53 17.01 14.60
C LEU A 60 -1.15 18.03 13.63
N LYS A 61 -1.93 17.59 12.64
CA LYS A 61 -2.70 18.48 11.76
C LYS A 61 -3.75 19.29 12.55
N ALA A 62 -4.47 18.67 13.47
CA ALA A 62 -5.44 19.37 14.32
C ALA A 62 -4.75 20.40 15.25
N CYS A 63 -3.53 20.12 15.69
CA CYS A 63 -2.68 21.06 16.42
C CYS A 63 -1.90 22.06 15.53
N GLY A 64 -2.27 22.22 14.26
CA GLY A 64 -1.68 23.21 13.35
C GLY A 64 -0.28 22.88 12.82
N ARG A 65 0.20 21.64 13.00
CA ARG A 65 1.56 21.19 12.65
C ARG A 65 1.53 19.98 11.68
N PRO A 66 0.91 20.08 10.49
CA PRO A 66 0.69 18.94 9.60
C PRO A 66 2.01 18.31 9.09
N PRO A 67 2.34 17.06 9.45
CA PRO A 67 3.63 16.44 9.12
C PRO A 67 3.70 15.90 7.68
N ARG A 68 2.57 15.82 6.95
CA ARG A 68 2.47 15.39 5.54
C ARG A 68 3.10 14.01 5.30
N LEU A 69 2.80 13.04 6.18
CA LEU A 69 3.47 11.74 6.26
C LEU A 69 3.37 10.92 4.98
N GLU A 70 2.23 10.88 4.28
CA GLU A 70 2.12 10.17 3.00
C GLU A 70 3.11 10.71 1.96
N ALA A 71 3.14 12.04 1.78
CA ALA A 71 4.03 12.68 0.83
C ALA A 71 5.50 12.53 1.21
N ARG A 72 5.82 12.55 2.52
CA ARG A 72 7.17 12.27 3.02
C ARG A 72 7.56 10.81 2.77
N PHE A 73 6.68 9.86 3.07
CA PHE A 73 6.88 8.41 2.86
C PHE A 73 7.15 8.10 1.39
N ARG A 74 6.28 8.58 0.48
CA ARG A 74 6.46 8.38 -0.97
C ARG A 74 7.81 8.90 -1.49
N ARG A 75 8.32 10.02 -0.96
CA ARG A 75 9.65 10.53 -1.33
C ARG A 75 10.80 9.72 -0.74
N THR A 76 10.72 9.34 0.53
CA THR A 76 11.79 8.58 1.22
C THR A 76 11.88 7.13 0.75
N ALA A 77 10.75 6.52 0.36
CA ALA A 77 10.66 5.14 -0.08
C ALA A 77 10.68 4.97 -1.63
N ALA A 78 10.81 6.06 -2.39
CA ALA A 78 10.89 6.00 -3.85
C ALA A 78 12.10 5.15 -4.29
N GLY A 79 11.88 4.23 -5.23
CA GLY A 79 12.90 3.26 -5.69
C GLY A 79 13.17 2.10 -4.71
N CYS A 80 12.96 2.32 -3.41
CA CYS A 80 13.18 1.34 -2.34
C CYS A 80 11.97 0.42 -2.09
N VAL A 81 10.74 0.92 -2.21
CA VAL A 81 9.50 0.15 -2.01
C VAL A 81 8.75 0.05 -3.34
N SER A 82 8.17 -1.12 -3.64
CA SER A 82 7.47 -1.33 -4.91
C SER A 82 6.29 -0.34 -5.07
N PRO A 83 6.03 0.19 -6.29
CA PRO A 83 4.95 1.17 -6.51
C PRO A 83 3.57 0.66 -6.08
N GLN A 84 3.30 -0.63 -6.28
CA GLN A 84 2.07 -1.29 -5.83
C GLN A 84 1.96 -1.25 -4.30
N SER A 85 3.02 -1.61 -3.58
CA SER A 85 3.06 -1.56 -2.12
C SER A 85 2.88 -0.14 -1.59
N MET A 86 3.57 0.85 -2.16
CA MET A 86 3.38 2.26 -1.79
C MET A 86 1.92 2.72 -1.96
N ASN A 87 1.25 2.30 -3.04
CA ASN A 87 -0.14 2.65 -3.30
C ASN A 87 -1.14 1.97 -2.35
N VAL A 88 -0.90 0.71 -1.96
CA VAL A 88 -1.70 0.01 -0.95
C VAL A 88 -1.56 0.69 0.43
N LEU A 89 -0.34 1.00 0.85
CA LEU A 89 -0.07 1.66 2.14
C LEU A 89 -0.68 3.07 2.18
N ALA A 90 -0.57 3.84 1.10
CA ALA A 90 -1.20 5.14 0.97
C ALA A 90 -2.74 5.08 0.91
N ALA A 91 -3.32 4.00 0.37
CA ALA A 91 -4.76 3.79 0.42
C ALA A 91 -5.24 3.50 1.84
N GLU A 92 -4.53 2.66 2.61
CA GLU A 92 -4.88 2.43 4.03
C GLU A 92 -4.68 3.69 4.86
N PHE A 93 -3.55 4.41 4.70
CA PHE A 93 -3.31 5.68 5.40
C PHE A 93 -4.46 6.67 5.23
N ARG A 94 -4.94 6.88 3.99
CA ARG A 94 -6.07 7.78 3.70
C ARG A 94 -7.40 7.27 4.29
N ARG A 95 -7.65 5.95 4.31
CA ARG A 95 -8.80 5.37 5.04
C ARG A 95 -8.69 5.63 6.56
N SER A 96 -7.52 5.40 7.14
CA SER A 96 -7.23 5.64 8.56
C SER A 96 -7.38 7.10 8.97
N LEU A 97 -7.09 8.05 8.08
CA LEU A 97 -7.37 9.48 8.28
C LEU A 97 -8.88 9.76 8.26
N ALA A 98 -9.60 9.24 7.25
CA ALA A 98 -11.04 9.45 7.13
C ALA A 98 -11.82 8.91 8.35
N ARG A 99 -11.44 7.75 8.89
CA ARG A 99 -11.99 7.18 10.14
C ARG A 99 -11.81 8.06 11.38
N ARG A 100 -10.91 9.05 11.35
CA ARG A 100 -10.55 9.93 12.48
C ARG A 100 -10.89 11.40 12.23
N ALA A 101 -11.60 11.70 11.14
CA ALA A 101 -12.10 13.03 10.87
C ALA A 101 -12.99 13.52 12.03
N GLY A 102 -12.79 14.76 12.49
CA GLY A 102 -13.56 15.36 13.58
C GLY A 102 -13.09 15.03 15.00
N PHE A 103 -12.04 14.21 15.19
CA PHE A 103 -11.48 13.97 16.53
C PHE A 103 -10.93 15.28 17.13
N ARG A 104 -11.30 15.58 18.37
CA ARG A 104 -10.84 16.75 19.12
C ARG A 104 -9.59 16.41 19.92
N TRP A 105 -8.63 17.32 19.95
CA TRP A 105 -7.33 17.13 20.60
C TRP A 105 -7.01 18.31 21.51
N ASP A 106 -6.40 18.03 22.66
CA ASP A 106 -5.79 19.06 23.49
C ASP A 106 -4.37 19.36 22.99
N CYS A 107 -4.23 20.51 22.35
CA CYS A 107 -2.97 21.01 21.82
C CYS A 107 -2.31 22.06 22.74
N VAL A 108 -3.05 22.56 23.75
CA VAL A 108 -2.70 23.78 24.48
C VAL A 108 -2.13 23.47 25.86
N SER A 109 -2.57 22.40 26.54
CA SER A 109 -2.02 22.07 27.84
C SER A 109 -0.53 21.69 27.77
N ALA A 110 0.14 21.69 28.93
CA ALA A 110 1.50 21.16 29.03
C ALA A 110 1.58 19.66 28.63
N GLY A 111 0.48 18.91 28.80
CA GLY A 111 0.37 17.52 28.31
C GLY A 111 0.33 17.46 26.79
N GLY A 112 -0.55 18.25 26.16
CA GLY A 112 -0.66 18.36 24.70
C GLY A 112 0.65 18.77 24.04
N ARG A 113 1.30 19.83 24.54
CA ARG A 113 2.60 20.29 24.02
C ARG A 113 3.71 19.23 24.12
N ARG A 114 3.77 18.46 25.22
CA ARG A 114 4.71 17.33 25.36
C ARG A 114 4.37 16.18 24.41
N MET A 115 3.09 15.95 24.11
CA MET A 115 2.68 14.93 23.14
C MET A 115 3.10 15.32 21.73
N ILE A 116 2.84 16.57 21.30
CA ILE A 116 3.29 17.13 20.01
C ILE A 116 4.80 16.90 19.82
N ALA A 117 5.63 17.37 20.75
CA ALA A 117 7.09 17.27 20.65
C ALA A 117 7.57 15.82 20.51
N ARG A 118 7.03 14.88 21.31
CA ARG A 118 7.37 13.46 21.23
C ARG A 118 6.89 12.81 19.92
N SER A 119 5.72 13.19 19.42
CA SER A 119 5.21 12.70 18.14
C SER A 119 6.10 13.13 16.98
N GLU A 120 6.53 14.39 16.95
CA GLU A 120 7.45 14.91 15.92
C GLU A 120 8.83 14.25 15.99
N GLU A 121 9.38 14.05 17.19
CA GLU A 121 10.65 13.36 17.40
C GLU A 121 10.58 11.87 16.98
N ALA A 122 9.47 11.19 17.32
CA ALA A 122 9.23 9.81 16.89
C ALA A 122 9.12 9.71 15.36
N ILE A 123 8.38 10.62 14.71
CA ILE A 123 8.31 10.71 13.24
C ILE A 123 9.71 10.96 12.66
N ALA A 124 10.50 11.87 13.23
CA ALA A 124 11.85 12.18 12.75
C ALA A 124 12.75 10.93 12.77
N ARG A 125 12.76 10.18 13.88
CA ARG A 125 13.48 8.89 14.00
C ARG A 125 13.00 7.87 12.98
N SER A 126 11.69 7.60 12.91
CA SER A 126 11.13 6.62 11.97
C SER A 126 11.48 6.89 10.51
N PHE A 127 11.57 8.16 10.12
CA PHE A 127 11.98 8.54 8.77
C PHE A 127 13.49 8.51 8.54
N ALA A 128 14.31 8.72 9.58
CA ALA A 128 15.75 8.49 9.50
C ALA A 128 16.06 6.98 9.32
N ASP A 129 15.37 6.13 10.08
CA ASP A 129 15.48 4.66 9.98
C ASP A 129 15.06 4.17 8.59
N LEU A 130 13.89 4.61 8.09
CA LEU A 130 13.43 4.28 6.74
C LEU A 130 14.43 4.72 5.67
N ALA A 131 14.95 5.95 5.77
CA ALA A 131 15.96 6.45 4.84
C ALA A 131 17.29 5.67 4.93
N GLN A 132 17.65 5.13 6.10
CA GLN A 132 18.82 4.27 6.26
C GLN A 132 18.62 2.89 5.64
N VAL A 133 17.45 2.27 5.81
CA VAL A 133 17.10 0.99 5.18
C VAL A 133 17.07 1.15 3.65
N CYS A 134 16.41 2.20 3.15
CA CYS A 134 16.32 2.50 1.72
C CYS A 134 17.61 3.00 1.05
N ARG A 135 18.72 3.13 1.80
CA ARG A 135 20.08 3.33 1.24
C ARG A 135 20.93 2.06 1.23
N ARG A 136 20.42 0.95 1.77
CA ARG A 136 21.14 -0.32 1.96
C ARG A 136 20.54 -1.50 1.19
N GLY A 137 19.27 -1.40 0.78
CA GLY A 137 18.64 -2.27 -0.21
C GLY A 137 18.80 -1.70 -1.60
#